data_AF-A0A928ERM0-F1
#
_entry.id   AF-A0A928ERM0-F1
#
_cell.length_a   1.000
_cell.length_b   1.000
_cell.length_c   1.000
_cell.angle_alpha   90.00
_cell.angle_beta   90.00
_cell.angle_gamma   90.00
#
_symmetry.space_group_name_H-M   'P 1'
#
loop_
_entity.id
_entity.type
_entity.pdbx_description
1 polymer ?
#
loop_
_entity_poly.entity_id
_entity_poly.type
_entity_poly.pdbx_seq_one_letter_code
_entity_poly.pdbx_strand_id
1 'polypeptide(L)'
;MAEKKIDLFEEEEEFTLDEQKKTVDLTPENARFFRSEGGLISLELTDEGETKVYERVMLLRAFPITNPDEFISVREPTKRKTSRAKEVGMIRRASDFDEATNVLFHEELDKRYFTPQIHKIHSIKEKFSFYYWDVDTSAGHIVFLMNNPFNNIRILEDGRLLISDIDGSVFVIPDPKKLDAASYRRIEAYL
;
A
#
# COMPACT_ATOMS: atom_id res chain seq x y z
N MET A 1 -8.86 -42.99 -29.85
CA MET A 1 -9.12 -42.08 -28.72
C MET A 1 -7.76 -41.75 -28.13
N ALA A 2 -7.15 -40.62 -28.53
CA ALA A 2 -5.83 -40.23 -28.05
C ALA A 2 -6.00 -39.38 -26.79
N GLU A 3 -5.41 -39.83 -25.68
CA GLU A 3 -5.35 -39.06 -24.45
C GLU A 3 -4.46 -37.83 -24.66
N LYS A 4 -5.09 -36.65 -24.57
CA LYS A 4 -4.41 -35.36 -24.60
C LYS A 4 -3.77 -35.17 -23.22
N LYS A 5 -2.47 -35.46 -23.11
CA LYS A 5 -1.65 -35.07 -21.96
C LYS A 5 -1.74 -33.55 -21.83
N ILE A 6 -2.37 -33.08 -20.75
CA ILE A 6 -2.36 -31.66 -20.39
C ILE A 6 -1.02 -31.45 -19.67
N ASP A 7 -0.11 -30.78 -20.35
CA ASP A 7 1.15 -30.35 -19.75
C ASP A 7 0.81 -29.24 -18.74
N LEU A 8 0.88 -29.58 -17.45
CA LEU A 8 0.37 -28.75 -16.35
C LEU A 8 1.49 -28.04 -15.58
N PHE A 9 2.68 -27.97 -16.18
CA PHE A 9 3.83 -27.27 -15.63
C PHE A 9 4.32 -26.28 -16.68
N GLU A 10 3.66 -25.12 -16.74
CA GLU A 10 4.22 -23.97 -17.47
C GLU A 10 5.53 -23.57 -16.77
N GLU A 11 6.63 -23.58 -17.52
CA GLU A 11 7.97 -23.23 -17.06
C GLU A 11 7.94 -21.88 -16.32
N GLU A 12 8.36 -21.86 -15.05
CA GLU A 12 8.68 -20.62 -14.36
C GLU A 12 9.86 -20.00 -15.10
N GLU A 13 9.64 -18.90 -15.84
CA GLU A 13 10.74 -18.10 -16.39
C GLU A 13 11.66 -17.68 -15.23
N GLU A 14 12.80 -18.36 -15.13
CA GLU A 14 13.85 -18.08 -14.16
C GLU A 14 14.52 -16.76 -14.57
N PHE A 15 14.07 -15.65 -13.97
CA PHE A 15 14.67 -14.33 -14.18
C PHE A 15 16.13 -14.34 -13.74
N THR A 16 17.03 -14.24 -14.72
CA THR A 16 18.46 -14.03 -14.44
C THR A 16 18.70 -12.58 -13.99
N LEU A 17 19.68 -12.38 -13.11
CA LEU A 17 20.06 -11.04 -12.61
C LEU A 17 20.41 -10.06 -13.75
N ASP A 18 20.84 -10.57 -14.90
CA ASP A 18 21.24 -9.79 -16.09
C ASP A 18 20.05 -9.15 -16.84
N GLU A 19 18.81 -9.61 -16.60
CA GLU A 19 17.61 -9.06 -17.26
C GLU A 19 16.94 -7.91 -16.47
N GLN A 20 17.52 -7.50 -15.34
CA GLN A 20 17.06 -6.32 -14.62
C GLN A 20 17.39 -5.07 -15.44
N LYS A 21 16.38 -4.57 -16.19
CA LYS A 21 16.39 -3.18 -16.64
C LYS A 21 16.75 -2.30 -15.44
N LYS A 22 17.80 -1.48 -15.62
CA LYS A 22 18.18 -0.41 -14.69
C LYS A 22 16.91 0.36 -14.30
N THR A 23 16.62 0.46 -13.00
CA THR A 23 15.50 1.28 -12.52
C THR A 23 15.74 2.71 -12.99
N VAL A 24 14.79 3.25 -13.75
CA VAL A 24 14.83 4.63 -14.24
C VAL A 24 14.32 5.55 -13.13
N ASP A 25 15.06 6.62 -12.85
CA ASP A 25 14.57 7.69 -11.98
C ASP A 25 13.53 8.51 -12.73
N LEU A 26 12.31 8.56 -12.20
CA LEU A 26 11.19 9.28 -12.79
C LEU A 26 11.13 10.68 -12.20
N THR A 27 11.31 11.69 -13.06
CA THR A 27 11.36 13.11 -12.71
C THR A 27 10.37 13.89 -13.57
N PRO A 28 10.03 15.14 -13.21
CA PRO A 28 9.14 15.98 -14.01
C PRO A 28 9.62 16.22 -15.44
N GLU A 29 10.93 16.12 -15.69
CA GLU A 29 11.54 16.33 -17.00
C GLU A 29 11.36 15.14 -17.95
N ASN A 30 11.24 13.91 -17.41
CA ASN A 30 11.22 12.69 -18.20
C ASN A 30 9.93 11.88 -18.08
N ALA A 31 9.10 12.16 -17.07
CA ALA A 31 7.89 11.41 -16.77
C ALA A 31 6.69 12.34 -16.68
N ARG A 32 5.65 12.04 -17.46
CA ARG A 32 4.36 12.72 -17.39
C ARG A 32 3.27 11.72 -17.02
N PHE A 33 2.62 11.96 -15.90
CA PHE A 33 1.49 11.16 -15.44
C PHE A 33 0.17 11.82 -15.81
N PHE A 34 -0.80 11.00 -16.18
CA PHE A 34 -2.13 11.49 -16.56
C PHE A 34 -3.19 10.40 -16.32
N ARG A 35 -4.46 10.81 -16.31
CA ARG A 35 -5.58 9.86 -16.33
C ARG A 35 -5.94 9.51 -17.77
N SER A 36 -5.95 8.23 -18.09
CA SER A 36 -6.56 7.72 -19.32
C SER A 36 -8.07 7.94 -19.32
N GLU A 37 -8.70 7.76 -20.49
CA GLU A 37 -10.16 7.84 -20.65
C GLU A 37 -10.92 6.90 -19.68
N GLY A 38 -10.34 5.73 -19.37
CA GLY A 38 -10.88 4.78 -18.39
C GLY A 38 -10.64 5.15 -16.92
N GLY A 39 -10.08 6.33 -16.63
CA GLY A 39 -9.81 6.83 -15.28
C GLY A 39 -8.58 6.23 -14.60
N LEU A 40 -7.82 5.38 -15.30
CA LEU A 40 -6.60 4.75 -14.79
C LEU A 40 -5.40 5.69 -14.91
N ILE A 41 -4.46 5.61 -13.97
CA ILE A 41 -3.18 6.31 -14.09
C ILE A 41 -2.33 5.71 -15.20
N SER A 42 -1.84 6.59 -16.07
CA SER A 42 -0.99 6.30 -17.22
C SER A 42 0.30 7.11 -17.11
N LEU A 43 1.35 6.65 -17.79
CA LEU A 43 2.67 7.27 -17.78
C LEU A 43 3.19 7.41 -19.21
N GLU A 44 3.59 8.62 -19.58
CA GLU A 44 4.48 8.86 -20.72
C GLU A 44 5.89 9.06 -20.16
N LEU A 45 6.82 8.19 -20.57
CA LEU A 45 8.22 8.19 -20.12
C LEU A 45 9.12 8.42 -21.32
N THR A 46 10.01 9.41 -21.23
CA THR A 46 11.10 9.61 -22.18
C THR A 46 12.42 9.18 -21.54
N ASP A 47 13.00 8.10 -22.04
CA ASP A 47 14.27 7.55 -21.53
C ASP A 47 15.22 7.31 -22.70
N GLU A 48 16.48 7.71 -22.56
CA GLU A 48 17.52 7.62 -23.61
C GLU A 48 17.10 8.20 -24.99
N GLY A 49 16.19 9.18 -25.01
CA GLY A 49 15.67 9.81 -26.23
C GLY A 49 14.50 9.09 -26.89
N GLU A 50 14.03 7.99 -26.32
CA GLU A 50 12.82 7.28 -26.75
C GLU A 50 11.66 7.58 -25.80
N THR A 51 10.52 8.00 -26.37
CA THR A 51 9.28 8.19 -25.61
C THR A 51 8.42 6.94 -25.70
N LYS A 52 8.05 6.38 -24.55
CA LYS A 52 7.14 5.25 -24.42
C LYS A 52 5.94 5.62 -23.56
N VAL A 53 4.75 5.25 -24.04
CA VAL A 53 3.50 5.41 -23.30
C VAL A 53 3.10 4.08 -22.66
N TYR A 54 2.77 4.15 -21.37
CA TYR A 54 2.21 3.08 -20.57
C TYR A 54 0.74 3.41 -20.30
N GLU A 55 -0.16 2.69 -20.98
CA GLU A 55 -1.62 2.85 -20.84
C GLU A 55 -2.11 2.74 -19.40
N ARG A 56 -1.44 1.89 -18.60
CA ARG A 56 -1.73 1.74 -17.18
C ARG A 56 -0.44 1.46 -16.42
N VAL A 57 -0.26 2.18 -15.31
CA VAL A 57 0.76 1.88 -14.30
C VAL A 57 0.12 1.68 -12.92
N MET A 58 0.91 1.20 -11.97
CA MET A 58 0.55 1.08 -10.57
C MET A 58 1.62 1.75 -9.71
N LEU A 59 1.19 2.44 -8.66
CA LEU A 59 2.09 3.05 -7.68
C LEU A 59 2.22 2.17 -6.43
N LEU A 60 3.45 2.00 -5.96
CA LEU A 60 3.80 1.25 -4.76
C LEU A 60 4.75 2.06 -3.89
N ARG A 61 4.43 2.23 -2.62
CA ARG A 61 5.38 2.78 -1.63
C ARG A 61 6.44 1.73 -1.32
N ALA A 62 7.72 2.07 -1.50
CA ALA A 62 8.81 1.22 -1.01
C ALA A 62 8.88 1.24 0.52
N PHE A 63 8.54 2.37 1.13
CA PHE A 63 8.52 2.56 2.59
C PHE A 63 7.15 3.09 3.06
N PRO A 64 6.08 2.26 3.07
CA PRO A 64 4.71 2.71 3.32
C PRO A 64 4.47 3.41 4.65
N ILE A 65 5.33 3.17 5.64
CA ILE A 65 5.18 3.67 7.01
C ILE A 65 6.07 4.89 7.25
N THR A 66 7.37 4.79 6.95
CA THR A 66 8.37 5.80 7.32
C THR A 66 8.48 6.93 6.31
N ASN A 67 8.31 6.64 5.02
CA ASN A 67 8.42 7.63 3.94
C ASN A 67 7.29 7.40 2.91
N PRO A 68 6.03 7.66 3.29
CA PRO A 68 4.88 7.34 2.44
C PRO A 68 4.85 8.13 1.13
N ASP A 69 5.56 9.25 1.05
CA ASP A 69 5.57 10.15 -0.11
C ASP A 69 6.92 10.14 -0.84
N GLU A 70 7.84 9.25 -0.45
CA GLU A 70 9.14 9.06 -1.10
C GLU A 70 9.32 7.62 -1.58
N PHE A 71 10.19 7.45 -2.58
CA PHE A 71 10.53 6.14 -3.15
C PHE A 71 9.29 5.37 -3.61
N ILE A 72 8.52 5.99 -4.48
CA ILE A 72 7.30 5.41 -5.04
C ILE A 72 7.68 4.65 -6.32
N SER A 73 7.63 3.33 -6.25
CA SER A 73 7.87 2.44 -7.38
C SER A 73 6.68 2.47 -8.33
N VAL A 74 6.95 2.72 -9.61
CA VAL A 74 5.98 2.72 -10.70
C VAL A 74 6.12 1.41 -11.46
N ARG A 75 5.04 0.65 -11.58
CA ARG A 75 5.06 -0.69 -12.14
C ARG A 75 3.99 -0.91 -13.21
N GLU A 76 4.30 -1.77 -14.17
CA GLU A 76 3.28 -2.32 -15.06
C GLU A 76 2.33 -3.24 -14.27
N PRO A 77 1.04 -3.31 -14.62
CA PRO A 77 0.11 -4.28 -14.07
C PRO A 77 0.61 -5.72 -14.22
N THR A 78 0.46 -6.54 -13.17
CA THR A 78 0.80 -7.97 -13.23
C THR A 78 -0.02 -8.64 -14.34
N LYS A 79 0.66 -9.30 -15.28
CA LYS A 79 0.02 -10.10 -16.33
C LYS A 79 -0.31 -11.49 -15.75
N ARG A 80 -1.39 -12.12 -16.23
CA ARG A 80 -1.84 -13.45 -15.77
C ARG A 80 -0.76 -14.54 -15.82
N LYS A 81 0.28 -14.36 -16.64
CA LYS A 81 1.40 -15.29 -16.85
C LYS A 81 2.67 -14.95 -16.07
N THR A 82 2.68 -13.88 -15.29
CA THR A 82 3.89 -13.44 -14.56
C THR A 82 3.58 -13.28 -13.09
N SER A 83 4.42 -13.83 -12.22
CA SER A 83 4.23 -13.80 -10.77
C SER A 83 4.46 -12.42 -10.14
N ARG A 84 5.14 -11.49 -10.84
CA ARG A 84 5.45 -10.14 -10.34
C ARG A 84 5.24 -9.05 -11.38
N ALA A 85 4.76 -7.90 -10.91
CA ALA A 85 4.65 -6.67 -11.70
C ALA A 85 6.05 -6.12 -12.05
N LYS A 86 6.31 -5.88 -13.34
CA LYS A 86 7.58 -5.33 -13.82
C LYS A 86 7.69 -3.86 -13.44
N GLU A 87 8.82 -3.46 -12.85
CA GLU A 87 9.10 -2.07 -12.52
C GLU A 87 9.45 -1.27 -13.78
N VAL A 88 8.86 -0.08 -13.88
CA VAL A 88 9.13 0.90 -14.94
C VAL A 88 10.18 1.89 -14.47
N GLY A 89 10.05 2.36 -13.22
CA GLY A 89 10.96 3.31 -12.61
C GLY A 89 10.54 3.67 -11.20
N MET A 90 11.24 4.63 -10.60
CA MET A 90 11.01 5.08 -9.24
C MET A 90 10.88 6.60 -9.19
N ILE A 91 9.84 7.08 -8.50
CA ILE A 91 9.70 8.48 -8.13
C ILE A 91 10.44 8.70 -6.81
N ARG A 92 11.33 9.69 -6.75
CA ARG A 92 12.06 10.00 -5.52
C ARG A 92 11.16 10.62 -4.47
N ARG A 93 10.45 11.70 -4.79
CA ARG A 93 9.40 12.29 -3.94
C ARG A 93 8.19 12.65 -4.77
N ALA A 94 6.99 12.42 -4.22
CA ALA A 94 5.75 12.84 -4.88
C ALA A 94 5.78 14.36 -5.16
N SER A 95 6.25 15.14 -4.19
CA SER A 95 6.36 16.61 -4.26
C SER A 95 7.37 17.15 -5.27
N ASP A 96 8.15 16.29 -5.95
CA ASP A 96 9.00 16.72 -7.06
C ASP A 96 8.14 17.09 -8.29
N PHE A 97 6.94 16.52 -8.41
CA PHE A 97 5.98 16.78 -9.50
C PHE A 97 5.01 17.93 -9.18
N ASP A 98 4.29 18.40 -10.19
CA ASP A 98 3.26 19.44 -10.01
C ASP A 98 2.10 18.97 -9.13
N GLU A 99 1.31 19.93 -8.62
CA GLU A 99 0.21 19.66 -7.68
C GLU A 99 -0.84 18.70 -8.26
N ALA A 100 -1.18 18.82 -9.54
CA ALA A 100 -2.19 17.95 -10.14
C ALA A 100 -1.71 16.50 -10.23
N THR A 101 -0.41 16.32 -10.54
CA THR A 101 0.24 15.02 -10.51
C THR A 101 0.35 14.46 -9.09
N ASN A 102 0.64 15.29 -8.09
CA ASN A 102 0.63 14.86 -6.68
C ASN A 102 -0.72 14.33 -6.25
N VAL A 103 -1.80 15.06 -6.53
CA VAL A 103 -3.18 14.62 -6.24
C VAL A 103 -3.44 13.27 -6.90
N LEU A 104 -3.07 13.11 -8.16
CA LEU A 104 -3.21 11.84 -8.89
C LEU A 104 -2.44 10.70 -8.20
N PHE A 105 -1.21 10.94 -7.71
CA PHE A 105 -0.45 9.93 -6.98
C PHE A 105 -1.13 9.50 -5.69
N HIS A 106 -1.56 10.46 -4.88
CA HIS A 106 -2.23 10.19 -3.61
C HIS A 106 -3.55 9.44 -3.83
N GLU A 107 -4.36 9.82 -4.82
CA GLU A 107 -5.59 9.11 -5.14
C GLU A 107 -5.36 7.63 -5.51
N GLU A 108 -4.27 7.32 -6.23
CA GLU A 108 -3.94 5.93 -6.57
C GLU A 108 -3.33 5.15 -5.40
N LEU A 109 -2.48 5.81 -4.59
CA LEU A 109 -1.87 5.22 -3.41
C LEU A 109 -2.90 4.97 -2.30
N ASP A 110 -3.87 5.86 -2.10
CA ASP A 110 -4.89 5.75 -1.06
C ASP A 110 -5.86 4.60 -1.34
N LYS A 111 -6.18 4.32 -2.61
CA LYS A 111 -6.93 3.12 -3.00
C LYS A 111 -6.22 1.83 -2.60
N ARG A 112 -4.88 1.84 -2.54
CA ARG A 112 -4.07 0.66 -2.27
C ARG A 112 -3.70 0.50 -0.81
N TYR A 113 -3.37 1.59 -0.13
CA TYR A 113 -2.81 1.61 1.22
C TYR A 113 -3.80 2.22 2.22
N PHE A 114 -5.10 1.96 2.02
CA PHE A 114 -6.14 2.43 2.92
C PHE A 114 -5.95 1.82 4.31
N THR A 115 -5.63 2.67 5.29
CA THR A 115 -5.43 2.29 6.69
C THR A 115 -6.41 3.10 7.54
N PRO A 116 -7.56 2.54 7.95
CA PRO A 116 -8.56 3.27 8.71
C PRO A 116 -7.97 3.84 10.00
N GLN A 117 -8.20 5.14 10.23
CA GLN A 117 -7.77 5.80 11.44
C GLN A 117 -8.82 5.59 12.54
N ILE A 118 -8.44 5.02 13.68
CA ILE A 118 -9.33 4.90 14.84
C ILE A 118 -9.40 6.25 15.55
N HIS A 119 -10.63 6.76 15.71
CA HIS A 119 -10.90 8.02 16.41
C HIS A 119 -11.52 7.81 17.79
N LYS A 120 -12.22 6.68 17.98
CA LYS A 120 -12.89 6.34 19.24
C LYS A 120 -12.92 4.84 19.46
N ILE A 121 -12.73 4.41 20.71
CA ILE A 121 -12.78 3.01 21.13
C ILE A 121 -13.93 2.85 22.12
N HIS A 122 -15.05 2.31 21.65
CA HIS A 122 -16.23 2.09 22.48
C HIS A 122 -15.98 0.97 23.49
N SER A 123 -15.42 -0.15 23.04
CA SER A 123 -15.06 -1.26 23.94
C SER A 123 -13.95 -2.16 23.38
N ILE A 124 -13.23 -2.81 24.30
CA ILE A 124 -12.33 -3.93 24.04
C ILE A 124 -12.74 -5.04 25.00
N LYS A 125 -13.13 -6.20 24.48
CA LYS A 125 -13.62 -7.34 25.31
C LYS A 125 -12.86 -8.60 24.95
N GLU A 126 -12.31 -9.27 25.96
CA GLU A 126 -11.68 -10.58 25.78
C GLU A 126 -12.72 -11.70 25.87
N LYS A 127 -12.70 -12.61 24.90
CA LYS A 127 -13.50 -13.85 24.91
C LYS A 127 -12.78 -14.94 24.12
N PHE A 128 -12.59 -16.12 24.73
CA PHE A 128 -11.90 -17.27 24.12
C PHE A 128 -10.52 -16.93 23.56
N SER A 129 -9.74 -16.11 24.29
CA SER A 129 -8.42 -15.63 23.87
C SER A 129 -8.42 -14.75 22.61
N PHE A 130 -9.57 -14.19 22.24
CA PHE A 130 -9.70 -13.13 21.24
C PHE A 130 -10.18 -11.84 21.90
N TYR A 131 -9.72 -10.72 21.37
CA TYR A 131 -10.09 -9.39 21.79
C TYR A 131 -10.97 -8.77 20.71
N TYR A 132 -12.20 -8.47 21.10
CA TYR A 132 -13.21 -7.85 20.27
C TYR A 132 -13.12 -6.34 20.46
N TRP A 133 -12.74 -5.65 19.39
CA TRP A 133 -12.63 -4.20 19.35
C TRP A 133 -13.86 -3.63 18.68
N ASP A 134 -14.45 -2.63 19.31
CA ASP A 134 -15.60 -1.88 18.85
C ASP A 134 -15.19 -0.41 18.75
N VAL A 135 -15.05 0.10 17.53
CA VAL A 135 -14.38 1.38 17.24
C VAL A 135 -15.11 2.20 16.19
N ASP A 136 -14.97 3.53 16.28
CA ASP A 136 -15.26 4.43 15.17
C ASP A 136 -13.96 4.80 14.45
N THR A 137 -13.97 4.69 13.13
CA THR A 137 -12.82 4.97 12.28
C THR A 137 -13.14 5.99 11.18
N SER A 138 -12.13 6.44 10.44
CA SER A 138 -12.31 7.22 9.22
C SER A 138 -13.12 6.50 8.13
N ALA A 139 -13.25 5.17 8.22
CA ALA A 139 -14.06 4.33 7.33
C ALA A 139 -15.48 4.05 7.90
N GLY A 140 -15.86 4.69 9.00
CA GLY A 140 -17.08 4.41 9.74
C GLY A 140 -16.88 3.47 10.92
N HIS A 141 -17.98 2.95 11.44
CA HIS A 141 -18.00 2.06 12.60
C HIS A 141 -17.53 0.65 12.23
N ILE A 142 -16.55 0.12 12.96
CA ILE A 142 -15.94 -1.18 12.68
C ILE A 142 -15.85 -2.00 13.96
N VAL A 143 -16.22 -3.27 13.86
CA VAL A 143 -15.95 -4.28 14.88
C VAL A 143 -14.95 -5.28 14.31
N PHE A 144 -13.80 -5.45 14.96
CA PHE A 144 -12.76 -6.36 14.51
C PHE A 144 -12.22 -7.22 15.65
N LEU A 145 -11.53 -8.31 15.29
CA LEU A 145 -10.99 -9.28 16.23
C LEU A 145 -9.47 -9.35 16.12
N MET A 146 -8.79 -9.39 17.25
CA MET A 146 -7.36 -9.72 17.34
C MET A 146 -7.15 -10.85 18.35
N ASN A 147 -6.08 -11.64 18.20
CA ASN A 147 -5.76 -12.71 19.14
C ASN A 147 -4.92 -12.20 20.34
N ASN A 148 -3.78 -11.55 20.08
CA ASN A 148 -2.87 -11.08 21.12
C ASN A 148 -2.54 -9.59 20.92
N PRO A 149 -3.07 -8.69 21.77
CA PRO A 149 -2.79 -7.26 21.68
C PRO A 149 -1.30 -6.93 21.68
N PHE A 150 -0.48 -7.61 22.49
CA PHE A 150 0.96 -7.33 22.59
C PHE A 150 1.76 -7.66 21.33
N ASN A 151 1.24 -8.57 20.48
CA ASN A 151 1.89 -8.90 19.21
C ASN A 151 1.31 -8.12 18.02
N ASN A 152 0.07 -7.65 18.14
CA ASN A 152 -0.66 -7.02 17.05
C ASN A 152 -0.78 -5.51 17.17
N ILE A 153 -0.44 -4.95 18.32
CA ILE A 153 -0.31 -3.51 18.53
C ILE A 153 1.18 -3.18 18.47
N ARG A 154 1.57 -2.30 17.55
CA ARG A 154 2.94 -1.83 17.38
C ARG A 154 3.01 -0.32 17.50
N ILE A 155 3.91 0.15 18.36
CA ILE A 155 4.26 1.56 18.48
C ILE A 155 5.38 1.85 17.47
N LEU A 156 5.17 2.83 16.60
CA LEU A 156 6.17 3.32 15.68
C LEU A 156 7.09 4.35 16.36
N GLU A 157 8.25 4.62 15.77
CA GLU A 157 9.22 5.59 16.32
C GLU A 157 8.64 7.00 16.49
N ASP A 158 7.67 7.37 15.65
CA ASP A 158 6.95 8.64 15.71
C ASP A 158 5.76 8.62 16.70
N GLY A 159 5.56 7.52 17.43
CA GLY A 159 4.53 7.36 18.45
C GLY A 159 3.16 6.91 17.94
N ARG A 160 2.99 6.71 16.63
CA ARG A 160 1.75 6.14 16.07
C ARG A 160 1.57 4.69 16.52
N LEU A 161 0.32 4.29 16.76
CA LEU A 161 -0.02 2.87 16.96
C LEU A 161 -0.55 2.27 15.66
N LEU A 162 0.07 1.17 15.23
CA LEU A 162 -0.51 0.27 14.24
C LEU A 162 -1.15 -0.92 14.95
N ILE A 163 -2.39 -1.21 14.57
CA ILE A 163 -3.18 -2.31 15.13
C ILE A 163 -3.57 -3.25 14.00
N SER A 164 -3.12 -4.50 14.07
CA SER A 164 -3.49 -5.53 13.08
C SER A 164 -4.59 -6.42 13.64
N ASP A 165 -5.60 -6.72 12.83
CA ASP A 165 -6.61 -7.72 13.15
C ASP A 165 -6.16 -9.12 12.67
N ILE A 166 -7.00 -10.13 12.91
CA ILE A 166 -6.73 -11.51 12.49
C ILE A 166 -6.80 -11.72 10.97
N ASP A 167 -7.52 -10.87 10.25
CA ASP A 167 -7.72 -10.95 8.80
C ASP A 167 -6.61 -10.19 8.03
N GLY A 168 -5.68 -9.54 8.75
CA GLY A 168 -4.57 -8.78 8.21
C GLY A 168 -4.91 -7.33 7.89
N SER A 169 -6.10 -6.85 8.26
CA SER A 169 -6.44 -5.43 8.20
C SER A 169 -5.58 -4.66 9.19
N VAL A 170 -5.12 -3.49 8.77
CA VAL A 170 -4.30 -2.61 9.61
C VAL A 170 -5.07 -1.33 9.89
N PHE A 171 -5.12 -0.96 11.16
CA PHE A 171 -5.69 0.27 11.67
C PHE A 171 -4.58 1.14 12.26
N VAL A 172 -4.81 2.45 12.31
CA VAL A 172 -3.85 3.40 12.89
C VAL A 172 -4.49 4.30 13.93
N ILE A 173 -3.78 4.57 15.02
CA ILE A 173 -4.04 5.69 15.93
C ILE A 173 -2.82 6.63 15.80
N PRO A 174 -2.95 7.77 15.09
CA PRO A 174 -1.81 8.63 14.79
C PRO A 174 -1.18 9.28 16.02
N ASP A 175 -2.00 9.58 17.03
CA ASP A 175 -1.53 10.12 18.29
C ASP A 175 -2.45 9.61 19.40
N PRO A 176 -2.01 8.61 20.18
CA PRO A 176 -2.80 8.06 21.27
C PRO A 176 -3.26 9.14 22.26
N LYS A 177 -2.47 10.19 22.48
CA LYS A 177 -2.77 11.26 23.44
C LYS A 177 -3.91 12.17 22.99
N LYS A 178 -4.28 12.13 21.70
CA LYS A 178 -5.42 12.88 21.15
C LYS A 178 -6.75 12.13 21.26
N LEU A 179 -6.73 10.87 21.68
CA LEU A 179 -7.96 10.14 22.00
C LEU A 179 -8.66 10.74 23.21
N ASP A 180 -9.98 10.54 23.29
CA ASP A 180 -10.70 10.84 24.53
C ASP A 180 -10.19 9.95 25.67
N ALA A 181 -10.38 10.41 26.91
CA ALA A 181 -9.82 9.74 28.09
C ALA A 181 -10.30 8.29 28.26
N ALA A 182 -11.53 7.94 27.82
CA ALA A 182 -12.03 6.58 27.91
C ALA A 182 -11.37 5.68 26.87
N SER A 183 -11.21 6.17 25.63
CA SER A 183 -10.48 5.48 24.57
C SER A 183 -9.00 5.29 24.93
N TYR A 184 -8.32 6.32 25.44
CA TYR A 184 -6.92 6.21 25.86
C TYR A 184 -6.72 5.17 26.96
N ARG A 185 -7.57 5.18 28.01
CA ARG A 185 -7.50 4.22 29.11
C ARG A 185 -7.64 2.76 28.65
N ARG A 186 -8.33 2.51 27.53
CA ARG A 186 -8.50 1.15 26.97
C ARG A 186 -7.22 0.60 26.35
N ILE A 187 -6.32 1.47 25.89
CA ILE A 187 -5.09 1.08 25.21
C ILE A 187 -3.84 1.32 26.05
N GLU A 188 -3.97 2.01 27.17
CA GLU A 188 -2.86 2.39 28.06
C GLU A 188 -2.00 1.19 28.50
N ALA A 189 -2.60 0.01 28.68
CA ALA A 189 -1.86 -1.21 29.03
C ALA A 189 -1.01 -1.80 27.89
N TYR A 190 -1.16 -1.30 26.67
CA TYR A 190 -0.44 -1.74 25.47
C TYR A 190 0.59 -0.71 24.98
N LEU A 191 0.68 0.45 25.63
CA LEU A 191 1.64 1.52 25.36
C LEU A 191 2.93 1.30 26.16
#